data_AF-A0AAD6IHA4-F1
#
_entry.id   AF-A0AAD6IHA4-F1
#
_cell.length_a   1.000
_cell.length_b   1.000
_cell.length_c   1.000
_cell.angle_alpha   90.00
_cell.angle_beta   90.00
_cell.angle_gamma   90.00
#
_symmetry.space_group_name_H-M   'P 1'
#
loop_
_entity.id
_entity.type
_entity.pdbx_description
1 polymer ?
#
loop_
_entity_poly.entity_id
_entity_poly.type
_entity_poly.pdbx_seq_one_letter_code
_entity_poly.pdbx_strand_id
1 'polypeptide(L)'
;MSNTVADINLVSEFLSDNQQDLSPVDCIVICASAVLHSAEVLFNTLQHQSLTKALVLCGGIGHSTQLLYDAVKAHPIFSRIADEIQDLPEAEVLERILDEFYDRSLIAKEGCRILLESKSTNCGQNASFCRKVLDDAGFQAPKTCIVIQDPTMMLRTKASFEKAYEDVQSPVSIVSCPIFVPRMQLSQDGALEYCPISTTSELWSQDRFLELIMGEIPRLRDDKDGYGPRGRGFISHVDIPVDVEAAWSRLEVVKNTGVSLDQNSPHVPTSINSRLVGALRPLKRNRISLQTPNQPHTMAPYYDTPNPHLPHLHNNTTNTLHINRANKRLPLPHVNNQTGKHRAPSFDDVYYSPYQPKRQWPPDMSKLSPKHQFRLERKYRRRAALKYARPKFMKAVTLGQWVVIGFVVIYAVLFMEWQTENTPFHGIRESFFDGLKAIFSAPPAPEPKRDRKE
;
A
#
# COMPACT_ATOMS: atom_id res chain seq x y z
N MET A 1 -4.20 15.90 24.83
CA MET A 1 -2.87 15.95 24.18
C MET A 1 -1.80 15.20 24.96
N SER A 2 -1.63 15.39 26.28
CA SER A 2 -0.64 14.60 27.08
C SER A 2 -0.84 13.07 26.96
N ASN A 3 -2.09 12.59 26.98
CA ASN A 3 -2.37 11.16 26.80
C ASN A 3 -2.05 10.66 25.37
N THR A 4 -2.19 11.53 24.36
CA THR A 4 -1.87 11.19 22.97
C THR A 4 -0.38 11.02 22.77
N VAL A 5 0.44 11.88 23.38
CA VAL A 5 1.91 11.74 23.35
C VAL A 5 2.35 10.45 24.04
N ALA A 6 1.76 10.14 25.19
CA ALA A 6 2.04 8.87 25.88
C ALA A 6 1.68 7.66 25.01
N ASP A 7 0.54 7.69 24.32
CA ASP A 7 0.11 6.62 23.41
C ASP A 7 1.07 6.48 22.21
N ILE A 8 1.48 7.59 21.59
CA ILE A 8 2.46 7.60 20.49
C ILE A 8 3.78 6.99 20.94
N ASN A 9 4.29 7.42 22.10
CA ASN A 9 5.56 6.96 22.62
C ASN A 9 5.53 5.48 23.02
N LEU A 10 4.42 5.01 23.59
CA LEU A 10 4.23 3.59 23.94
C LEU A 10 4.27 2.70 22.70
N VAL A 11 3.55 3.09 21.63
CA VAL A 11 3.57 2.36 20.35
C VAL A 11 4.95 2.44 19.69
N SER A 12 5.60 3.61 19.69
CA SER A 12 6.95 3.80 19.13
C SER A 12 7.99 2.92 19.83
N GLU A 13 7.97 2.91 21.16
CA GLU A 13 8.90 2.11 21.99
C GLU A 13 8.72 0.62 21.75
N PHE A 14 7.46 0.16 21.68
CA PHE A 14 7.15 -1.24 21.34
C PHE A 14 7.67 -1.63 19.95
N LEU A 15 7.41 -0.80 18.93
CA LEU A 15 7.83 -1.09 17.54
C LEU A 15 9.34 -1.07 17.36
N SER A 16 10.03 -0.22 18.14
CA SER A 16 11.49 -0.07 18.07
C SER A 16 12.23 -1.32 18.56
N ASP A 17 11.62 -2.17 19.40
CA ASP A 17 12.22 -3.40 19.97
C ASP A 17 13.69 -3.20 20.36
N ASN A 18 13.98 -2.16 21.15
CA ASN A 18 15.36 -1.80 21.49
C ASN A 18 15.97 -2.79 22.49
N GLN A 19 16.41 -3.95 21.99
CA GLN A 19 16.87 -5.06 22.83
C GLN A 19 18.32 -4.91 23.27
N GLN A 20 19.19 -4.39 22.40
CA GLN A 20 20.62 -4.34 22.65
C GLN A 20 21.31 -3.22 21.87
N ASP A 21 22.33 -2.63 22.48
CA ASP A 21 23.27 -1.74 21.81
C ASP A 21 24.24 -2.52 20.90
N LEU A 22 24.90 -1.80 19.99
CA LEU A 22 25.95 -2.36 19.15
C LEU A 22 27.04 -3.03 20.02
N SER A 23 27.23 -4.32 19.78
CA SER A 23 28.13 -5.18 20.55
C SER A 23 28.60 -6.36 19.70
N PRO A 24 29.66 -7.08 20.11
CA PRO A 24 30.22 -8.15 19.30
C PRO A 24 29.23 -9.28 19.00
N VAL A 25 29.03 -9.60 17.71
CA VAL A 25 28.15 -10.66 17.19
C VAL A 25 28.72 -11.33 15.94
N ASP A 26 28.15 -12.45 15.51
CA ASP A 26 28.66 -13.17 14.33
C ASP A 26 28.39 -12.42 13.02
N CYS A 27 27.19 -11.83 12.89
CA CYS A 27 26.83 -10.97 11.76
C CYS A 27 25.99 -9.76 12.17
N ILE A 28 26.14 -8.67 11.44
CA ILE A 28 25.28 -7.48 11.52
C ILE A 28 24.61 -7.30 10.16
N VAL A 29 23.31 -7.06 10.16
CA VAL A 29 22.54 -6.67 8.97
C VAL A 29 21.96 -5.29 9.20
N ILE A 30 22.21 -4.37 8.28
CA ILE A 30 21.51 -3.09 8.22
C ILE A 30 20.57 -3.09 7.02
N CYS A 31 19.27 -3.01 7.28
CA CYS A 31 18.27 -2.74 6.26
C CYS A 31 18.23 -1.24 6.00
N ALA A 32 18.35 -0.85 4.73
CA ALA A 32 18.34 0.54 4.33
C ALA A 32 17.02 1.22 4.67
N SER A 33 17.12 2.48 5.09
CA SER A 33 15.97 3.32 5.40
C SER A 33 16.31 4.78 5.13
N ALA A 34 15.27 5.62 4.99
CA ALA A 34 15.43 7.07 4.88
C ALA A 34 15.98 7.72 6.16
N VAL A 35 16.05 6.98 7.27
CA VAL A 35 16.61 7.46 8.55
C VAL A 35 18.10 7.15 8.53
N LEU A 36 18.85 8.07 7.93
CA LEU A 36 20.29 7.89 7.66
C LEU A 36 21.12 7.76 8.94
N HIS A 37 20.62 8.29 10.07
CA HIS A 37 21.29 8.24 11.36
C HIS A 37 21.74 6.84 11.78
N SER A 38 20.94 5.80 11.50
CA SER A 38 21.31 4.43 11.86
C SER A 38 22.53 3.92 11.08
N ALA A 39 22.66 4.30 9.81
CA ALA A 39 23.85 4.01 9.01
C ALA A 39 25.06 4.81 9.49
N GLU A 40 24.87 6.09 9.85
CA GLU A 40 25.93 6.95 10.37
C GLU A 40 26.56 6.36 11.64
N VAL A 41 25.72 5.98 12.62
CA VAL A 41 26.19 5.40 13.89
C VAL A 41 26.87 4.06 13.65
N LEU A 42 26.30 3.18 12.81
CA LEU A 42 26.89 1.89 12.52
C LEU A 42 28.27 2.01 11.88
N PHE A 43 28.38 2.80 10.79
CA PHE A 43 29.64 2.92 10.05
C PHE A 43 30.72 3.59 10.88
N ASN A 44 30.39 4.66 11.61
CA ASN A 44 31.33 5.30 12.53
C ASN A 44 31.80 4.33 13.63
N THR A 45 30.88 3.56 14.22
CA THR A 45 31.22 2.57 15.25
C THR A 45 32.17 1.51 14.71
N LEU A 46 31.89 0.96 13.53
CA LEU A 46 32.69 -0.11 12.93
C LEU A 46 34.07 0.34 12.46
N GLN A 47 34.30 1.63 12.21
CA GLN A 47 35.65 2.16 11.93
C GLN A 47 36.55 2.11 13.17
N HIS A 48 35.96 2.18 14.37
CA HIS A 48 36.69 2.24 15.64
C HIS A 48 36.69 0.92 16.42
N GLN A 49 35.72 0.04 16.15
CA GLN A 49 35.52 -1.21 16.88
C GLN A 49 35.21 -2.36 15.94
N SER A 50 35.91 -3.49 16.09
CA SER A 50 35.54 -4.72 15.40
C SER A 50 34.44 -5.45 16.16
N LEU A 51 33.21 -5.37 15.64
CA LEU A 51 32.04 -5.98 16.25
C LEU A 51 31.54 -7.23 15.52
N THR A 52 31.96 -7.47 14.28
CA THR A 52 31.42 -8.56 13.46
C THR A 52 32.41 -9.05 12.40
N LYS A 53 32.23 -10.29 11.94
CA LYS A 53 32.94 -10.84 10.77
C LYS A 53 32.16 -10.67 9.47
N ALA A 54 30.85 -10.40 9.54
CA ALA A 54 30.01 -10.12 8.39
C ALA A 54 29.12 -8.91 8.63
N LEU A 55 29.17 -7.94 7.72
CA LEU A 55 28.23 -6.83 7.63
C LEU A 55 27.44 -6.98 6.33
N VAL A 56 26.11 -7.08 6.41
CA VAL A 56 25.25 -7.09 5.22
C VAL A 56 24.55 -5.75 5.10
N LEU A 57 24.76 -5.06 3.98
CA LEU A 57 23.97 -3.92 3.57
C LEU A 57 22.78 -4.45 2.76
N CYS A 58 21.56 -4.18 3.24
CA CYS A 58 20.36 -4.85 2.74
C CYS A 58 19.32 -3.86 2.21
N GLY A 59 18.83 -4.15 1.01
CA GLY A 59 17.71 -3.48 0.38
C GLY A 59 17.85 -3.48 -1.14
N GLY A 60 16.86 -3.98 -1.85
CA GLY A 60 16.77 -3.83 -3.31
C GLY A 60 16.03 -2.56 -3.70
N ILE A 61 15.06 -2.66 -4.61
CA ILE A 61 14.20 -1.54 -5.01
C ILE A 61 12.78 -1.83 -4.49
N GLY A 62 12.36 -1.07 -3.49
CA GLY A 62 11.05 -1.17 -2.84
C GLY A 62 10.31 0.16 -2.72
N HIS A 63 9.25 0.17 -1.91
CA HIS A 63 8.41 1.36 -1.68
C HIS A 63 9.15 2.51 -0.97
N SER A 64 10.24 2.21 -0.26
CA SER A 64 11.01 3.19 0.51
C SER A 64 12.19 3.78 -0.26
N THR A 65 12.56 3.20 -1.41
CA THR A 65 13.71 3.62 -2.21
C THR A 65 13.73 5.13 -2.50
N GLN A 66 12.60 5.69 -2.95
CA GLN A 66 12.54 7.13 -3.25
C GLN A 66 12.73 7.98 -1.99
N LEU A 67 12.20 7.54 -0.85
CA LEU A 67 12.37 8.25 0.43
C LEU A 67 13.84 8.24 0.86
N LEU A 68 14.56 7.14 0.61
CA LEU A 68 16.01 7.08 0.84
C LEU A 68 16.76 8.06 -0.07
N TYR A 69 16.43 8.11 -1.36
CA TYR A 69 17.06 9.07 -2.28
C TYR A 69 16.82 10.52 -1.86
N ASP A 70 15.58 10.84 -1.48
CA ASP A 70 15.20 12.17 -1.04
C ASP A 70 15.91 12.54 0.27
N ALA A 71 16.05 11.59 1.20
CA ALA A 71 16.81 11.78 2.44
C ALA A 71 18.29 12.04 2.18
N VAL A 72 18.93 11.26 1.30
CA VAL A 72 20.34 11.48 0.91
C VAL A 72 20.51 12.85 0.28
N LYS A 73 19.58 13.26 -0.60
CA LYS A 73 19.59 14.58 -1.25
C LYS A 73 19.43 15.73 -0.26
N ALA A 74 18.63 15.56 0.79
CA ALA A 74 18.44 16.55 1.84
C ALA A 74 19.59 16.58 2.86
N HIS A 75 20.38 15.51 2.96
CA HIS A 75 21.42 15.38 3.98
C HIS A 75 22.55 16.41 3.77
N PRO A 76 23.00 17.12 4.83
CA PRO A 76 24.04 18.16 4.70
C PRO A 76 25.39 17.63 4.17
N ILE A 77 25.68 16.34 4.40
CA ILE A 77 26.93 15.71 3.98
C ILE A 77 26.72 14.76 2.80
N PHE A 78 25.67 13.93 2.82
CA PHE A 78 25.47 12.85 1.84
C PHE A 78 24.85 13.35 0.53
N SER A 79 24.35 14.58 0.49
CA SER A 79 23.82 15.18 -0.74
C SER A 79 24.81 15.22 -1.90
N ARG A 80 26.12 15.09 -1.63
CA ARG A 80 27.18 15.01 -2.66
C ARG A 80 27.03 13.82 -3.61
N ILE A 81 26.46 12.70 -3.15
CA ILE A 81 26.25 11.50 -3.98
C ILE A 81 24.82 11.42 -4.54
N ALA A 82 23.97 12.43 -4.32
CA ALA A 82 22.54 12.36 -4.63
C ALA A 82 22.23 12.07 -6.11
N ASP A 83 23.04 12.59 -7.02
CA ASP A 83 22.87 12.37 -8.46
C ASP A 83 23.37 10.97 -8.90
N GLU A 84 24.29 10.36 -8.16
CA GLU A 84 24.91 9.08 -8.50
C GLU A 84 24.09 7.87 -8.03
N ILE A 85 23.26 8.06 -7.01
CA ILE A 85 22.49 6.98 -6.37
C ILE A 85 21.13 6.69 -7.03
N GLN A 86 20.75 7.48 -8.04
CA GLN A 86 19.46 7.30 -8.70
C GLN A 86 19.39 5.92 -9.38
N ASP A 87 18.22 5.28 -9.28
CA ASP A 87 17.95 3.92 -9.76
C ASP A 87 18.83 2.79 -9.15
N LEU A 88 19.66 3.10 -8.16
CA LEU A 88 20.44 2.07 -7.44
C LEU A 88 19.59 1.36 -6.38
N PRO A 89 19.76 0.04 -6.23
CA PRO A 89 19.26 -0.67 -5.05
C PRO A 89 19.67 0.01 -3.73
N GLU A 90 18.79 -0.01 -2.73
CA GLU A 90 19.02 0.66 -1.45
C GLU A 90 20.33 0.19 -0.76
N ALA A 91 20.72 -1.08 -0.91
CA ALA A 91 21.99 -1.63 -0.42
C ALA A 91 23.21 -1.00 -1.11
N GLU A 92 23.12 -0.71 -2.42
CA GLU A 92 24.18 -0.04 -3.17
C GLU A 92 24.24 1.44 -2.77
N VAL A 93 23.11 2.08 -2.43
CA VAL A 93 23.12 3.43 -1.84
C VAL A 93 23.88 3.44 -0.51
N LEU A 94 23.62 2.48 0.38
CA LEU A 94 24.38 2.35 1.63
C LEU A 94 25.87 2.10 1.37
N GLU A 95 26.22 1.32 0.36
CA GLU A 95 27.62 1.12 -0.02
C GLU A 95 28.27 2.41 -0.52
N ARG A 96 27.57 3.21 -1.33
CA ARG A 96 28.06 4.53 -1.76
C ARG A 96 28.27 5.48 -0.58
N ILE A 97 27.36 5.48 0.39
CA ILE A 97 27.52 6.25 1.63
C ILE A 97 28.78 5.78 2.37
N LEU A 98 28.93 4.46 2.53
CA LEU A 98 30.08 3.90 3.21
C LEU A 98 31.40 4.26 2.52
N ASP A 99 31.49 4.07 1.20
CA ASP A 99 32.72 4.26 0.43
C ASP A 99 33.14 5.73 0.32
N GLU A 100 32.18 6.66 0.23
CA GLU A 100 32.48 8.09 0.04
C GLU A 100 32.75 8.82 1.37
N PHE A 101 32.08 8.44 2.45
CA PHE A 101 32.10 9.21 3.71
C PHE A 101 32.77 8.50 4.89
N TYR A 102 33.10 7.21 4.75
CA TYR A 102 33.71 6.42 5.82
C TYR A 102 34.93 5.63 5.29
N ASP A 103 35.83 5.23 6.18
CA ASP A 103 36.97 4.40 5.81
C ASP A 103 36.60 2.92 5.88
N ARG A 104 36.12 2.39 4.75
CA ARG A 104 35.82 0.97 4.57
C ARG A 104 36.99 0.05 4.92
N SER A 105 38.23 0.51 4.73
CA SER A 105 39.42 -0.30 5.00
C SER A 105 39.60 -0.53 6.50
N LEU A 106 39.23 0.44 7.35
CA LEU A 106 39.25 0.26 8.81
C LEU A 106 38.24 -0.78 9.28
N ILE A 107 37.04 -0.79 8.69
CA ILE A 107 36.00 -1.80 8.97
C ILE A 107 36.50 -3.18 8.55
N ALA A 108 37.06 -3.30 7.35
CA ALA A 108 37.53 -4.57 6.79
C ALA A 108 38.84 -5.10 7.42
N LYS A 109 39.61 -4.23 8.10
CA LYS A 109 40.97 -4.52 8.60
C LYS A 109 41.05 -5.79 9.46
N GLU A 110 40.05 -6.03 10.31
CA GLU A 110 40.00 -7.18 11.22
C GLU A 110 39.24 -8.38 10.63
N GLY A 111 39.06 -8.40 9.31
CA GLY A 111 38.43 -9.50 8.57
C GLY A 111 36.91 -9.40 8.48
N CYS A 112 36.32 -8.23 8.72
CA CYS A 112 34.90 -8.02 8.45
C CYS A 112 34.64 -8.00 6.94
N ARG A 113 33.78 -8.90 6.48
CA ARG A 113 33.32 -8.95 5.09
C ARG A 113 32.05 -8.12 4.94
N ILE A 114 32.10 -7.14 4.05
CA ILE A 114 30.94 -6.31 3.71
C ILE A 114 30.26 -6.92 2.50
N LEU A 115 29.00 -7.31 2.66
CA LEU A 115 28.18 -8.04 1.70
C LEU A 115 26.98 -7.19 1.29
N LEU A 116 26.50 -7.38 0.07
CA LEU A 116 25.35 -6.66 -0.48
C LEU A 116 24.19 -7.62 -0.72
N GLU A 117 23.02 -7.25 -0.22
CA GLU A 117 21.74 -7.83 -0.62
C GLU A 117 20.91 -6.75 -1.34
N SER A 118 20.99 -6.74 -2.67
CA SER A 118 20.40 -5.69 -3.52
C SER A 118 19.15 -6.12 -4.31
N LYS A 119 18.51 -7.23 -3.93
CA LYS A 119 17.43 -7.87 -4.72
C LYS A 119 16.06 -7.85 -4.05
N SER A 120 16.01 -7.67 -2.73
CA SER A 120 14.77 -7.61 -1.96
C SER A 120 13.89 -6.42 -2.34
N THR A 121 12.56 -6.56 -2.23
CA THR A 121 11.61 -5.48 -2.56
C THR A 121 10.72 -5.09 -1.37
N ASN A 122 10.88 -5.78 -0.24
CA ASN A 122 10.11 -5.60 0.99
C ASN A 122 10.80 -6.31 2.17
N CYS A 123 10.42 -5.97 3.41
CA CYS A 123 11.10 -6.45 4.63
C CYS A 123 11.12 -7.99 4.78
N GLY A 124 10.10 -8.72 4.31
CA GLY A 124 10.12 -10.18 4.35
C GLY A 124 11.20 -10.76 3.43
N GLN A 125 11.37 -10.17 2.24
CA GLN A 125 12.45 -10.53 1.33
C GLN A 125 13.82 -10.11 1.86
N ASN A 126 13.94 -8.94 2.51
CA ASN A 126 15.19 -8.49 3.15
C ASN A 126 15.76 -9.62 4.03
N ALA A 127 14.93 -10.19 4.91
CA ALA A 127 15.34 -11.28 5.80
C ALA A 127 15.79 -12.55 5.05
N SER A 128 14.92 -13.08 4.19
CA SER A 128 15.22 -14.34 3.46
C SER A 128 16.41 -14.22 2.50
N PHE A 129 16.59 -13.06 1.85
CA PHE A 129 17.69 -12.84 0.91
C PHE A 129 18.99 -12.52 1.64
N CYS A 130 18.95 -11.84 2.81
CA CYS A 130 20.13 -11.67 3.65
C CYS A 130 20.68 -13.00 4.13
N ARG A 131 19.81 -13.92 4.58
CA ARG A 131 20.23 -15.29 4.91
C ARG A 131 20.94 -15.94 3.73
N LYS A 132 20.37 -15.85 2.52
CA LYS A 132 21.00 -16.41 1.32
C LYS A 132 22.37 -15.78 1.04
N VAL A 133 22.52 -14.46 1.16
CA VAL A 133 23.80 -13.76 0.97
C VAL A 133 24.84 -14.21 1.99
N LEU A 134 24.45 -14.39 3.26
CA LEU A 134 25.31 -14.91 4.31
C LEU A 134 25.72 -16.37 4.02
N ASP A 135 24.76 -17.22 3.65
CA ASP A 135 25.00 -18.63 3.31
C ASP A 135 25.95 -18.78 2.12
N ASP A 136 25.73 -18.02 1.04
CA ASP A 136 26.58 -18.01 -0.16
C ASP A 136 27.99 -17.48 0.16
N ALA A 137 28.12 -16.62 1.17
CA ALA A 137 29.39 -16.10 1.65
C ALA A 137 30.10 -17.05 2.63
N GLY A 138 29.50 -18.16 3.06
CA GLY A 138 30.12 -19.08 4.02
C GLY A 138 29.86 -18.77 5.49
N PHE A 139 28.88 -17.91 5.79
CA PHE A 139 28.41 -17.61 7.13
C PHE A 139 27.11 -18.37 7.43
N GLN A 140 27.10 -19.69 7.22
CA GLN A 140 25.89 -20.49 7.47
C GLN A 140 25.61 -20.58 8.98
N ALA A 141 24.34 -20.38 9.35
CA ALA A 141 23.84 -20.51 10.73
C ALA A 141 24.67 -19.72 11.78
N PRO A 142 24.76 -18.38 11.65
CA PRO A 142 25.37 -17.55 12.71
C PRO A 142 24.64 -17.80 14.03
N LYS A 143 25.35 -17.80 15.16
CA LYS A 143 24.70 -17.94 16.47
C LYS A 143 24.00 -16.65 16.88
N THR A 144 24.60 -15.51 16.54
CA THR A 144 24.06 -14.18 16.85
C THR A 144 24.02 -13.29 15.62
N CYS A 145 22.88 -12.63 15.41
CA CYS A 145 22.69 -11.66 14.33
C CYS A 145 22.05 -10.40 14.90
N ILE A 146 22.73 -9.26 14.77
CA ILE A 146 22.10 -7.96 15.03
C ILE A 146 21.44 -7.48 13.74
N VAL A 147 20.18 -7.05 13.85
CA VAL A 147 19.44 -6.39 12.77
C VAL A 147 19.22 -4.92 13.12
N ILE A 148 19.60 -4.05 12.20
CA ILE A 148 19.42 -2.61 12.26
C ILE A 148 18.45 -2.21 11.15
N GLN A 149 17.46 -1.39 11.49
CA GLN A 149 16.37 -0.98 10.61
C GLN A 149 15.79 0.34 11.13
N ASP A 150 15.02 1.02 10.30
CA ASP A 150 14.06 2.05 10.72
C ASP A 150 13.31 1.62 12.02
N PRO A 151 13.38 2.41 13.11
CA PRO A 151 12.75 2.06 14.39
C PRO A 151 11.26 1.71 14.28
N THR A 152 10.52 2.35 13.36
CA THR A 152 9.08 2.06 13.18
C THR A 152 8.82 0.67 12.62
N MET A 153 9.77 0.10 11.87
CA MET A 153 9.64 -1.20 11.19
C MET A 153 10.54 -2.28 11.82
N MET A 154 11.20 -1.99 12.93
CA MET A 154 12.20 -2.86 13.54
C MET A 154 11.60 -4.22 13.95
N LEU A 155 10.55 -4.20 14.77
CA LEU A 155 9.94 -5.43 15.29
C LEU A 155 9.42 -6.35 14.17
N ARG A 156 8.80 -5.79 13.12
CA ARG A 156 8.37 -6.57 11.95
C ARG A 156 9.55 -7.16 11.19
N THR A 157 10.66 -6.42 11.09
CA THR A 157 11.87 -6.89 10.41
C THR A 157 12.51 -8.02 11.20
N LYS A 158 12.65 -7.90 12.52
CA LYS A 158 13.10 -9.01 13.37
C LYS A 158 12.23 -10.25 13.23
N ALA A 159 10.91 -10.11 13.31
CA ALA A 159 9.99 -11.23 13.14
C ALA A 159 10.09 -11.88 11.74
N SER A 160 10.48 -11.10 10.71
CA SER A 160 10.80 -11.61 9.38
C SER A 160 12.10 -12.42 9.37
N PHE A 161 13.12 -11.97 10.12
CA PHE A 161 14.38 -12.72 10.29
C PHE A 161 14.18 -14.01 11.07
N GLU A 162 13.46 -13.99 12.19
CA GLU A 162 13.11 -15.21 12.93
C GLU A 162 12.39 -16.23 12.02
N LYS A 163 11.42 -15.75 11.23
CA LYS A 163 10.74 -16.57 10.23
C LYS A 163 11.70 -17.13 9.18
N ALA A 164 12.63 -16.32 8.70
CA ALA A 164 13.62 -16.73 7.71
C ALA A 164 14.64 -17.75 8.23
N TYR A 165 14.76 -17.95 9.55
CA TYR A 165 15.65 -18.94 10.16
C TYR A 165 14.88 -20.09 10.86
N GLU A 166 13.56 -20.19 10.68
CA GLU A 166 12.71 -21.16 11.40
C GLU A 166 13.02 -22.63 11.10
N ASP A 167 13.61 -22.92 9.94
CA ASP A 167 14.00 -24.26 9.47
C ASP A 167 15.43 -24.65 9.89
N VAL A 168 16.18 -23.77 10.55
CA VAL A 168 17.56 -24.05 10.97
C VAL A 168 17.56 -24.82 12.28
N GLN A 169 18.29 -25.95 12.30
CA GLN A 169 18.33 -26.86 13.45
C GLN A 169 18.94 -26.22 14.71
N SER A 170 19.96 -25.38 14.53
CA SER A 170 20.55 -24.56 15.60
C SER A 170 19.90 -23.18 15.59
N PRO A 171 19.17 -22.78 16.66
CA PRO A 171 18.46 -21.51 16.66
C PRO A 171 19.45 -20.34 16.59
N VAL A 172 19.18 -19.42 15.66
CA VAL A 172 19.91 -18.16 15.52
C VAL A 172 19.29 -17.13 16.46
N SER A 173 20.10 -16.48 17.29
CA SER A 173 19.67 -15.36 18.13
C SER A 173 19.60 -14.08 17.29
N ILE A 174 18.40 -13.72 16.83
CA ILE A 174 18.14 -12.45 16.14
C ILE A 174 17.88 -11.36 17.18
N VAL A 175 18.69 -10.31 17.17
CA VAL A 175 18.63 -9.19 18.13
C VAL A 175 18.39 -7.89 17.39
N SER A 176 17.39 -7.12 17.83
CA SER A 176 17.08 -5.81 17.28
C SER A 176 17.94 -4.70 17.89
N CYS A 177 18.49 -3.85 17.04
CA CYS A 177 19.25 -2.65 17.41
C CYS A 177 18.78 -1.46 16.55
N PRO A 178 17.74 -0.71 16.95
CA PRO A 178 17.22 0.42 16.21
C PRO A 178 18.13 1.66 16.25
N ILE A 179 19.23 1.61 17.02
CA ILE A 179 20.15 2.72 17.33
C ILE A 179 19.54 3.77 18.26
N PHE A 180 18.26 4.09 18.09
CA PHE A 180 17.53 5.00 18.97
C PHE A 180 16.04 4.65 19.01
N VAL A 181 15.33 5.20 19.99
CA VAL A 181 13.88 5.08 20.12
C VAL A 181 13.26 6.46 19.89
N PRO A 182 12.45 6.66 18.82
CA PRO A 182 11.79 7.94 18.58
C PRO A 182 10.79 8.23 19.69
N ARG A 183 10.89 9.42 20.28
CA ARG A 183 9.93 9.91 21.27
C ARG A 183 9.44 11.29 20.87
N MET A 184 8.16 11.54 21.10
CA MET A 184 7.52 12.82 20.92
C MET A 184 7.29 13.51 22.27
N GLN A 185 7.22 14.83 22.24
CA GLN A 185 6.81 15.68 23.35
C GLN A 185 5.88 16.80 22.83
N LEU A 186 5.30 17.57 23.74
CA LEU A 186 4.64 18.83 23.40
C LEU A 186 5.64 19.97 23.55
N SER A 187 5.70 20.85 22.57
CA SER A 187 6.42 22.12 22.65
C SER A 187 5.74 23.05 23.66
N GLN A 188 6.39 24.17 23.98
CA GLN A 188 5.83 25.20 24.86
C GLN A 188 4.49 25.75 24.33
N ASP A 189 4.33 25.79 23.01
CA ASP A 189 3.13 26.26 22.33
C ASP A 189 2.05 25.17 22.15
N GLY A 190 2.33 23.96 22.66
CA GLY A 190 1.42 22.82 22.60
C GLY A 190 1.44 22.03 21.28
N ALA A 191 2.38 22.35 20.38
CA ALA A 191 2.57 21.58 19.15
C ALA A 191 3.31 20.27 19.43
N LEU A 192 3.04 19.23 18.66
CA LEU A 192 3.80 17.98 18.75
C LEU A 192 5.22 18.22 18.21
N GLU A 193 6.24 17.66 18.83
CA GLU A 193 7.63 17.71 18.35
C GLU A 193 8.41 16.47 18.78
N TYR A 194 9.50 16.15 18.09
CA TYR A 194 10.40 15.09 18.54
C TYR A 194 11.17 15.55 19.79
N CYS A 195 11.37 14.64 20.72
CA CYS A 195 12.40 14.79 21.73
C CYS A 195 13.76 14.92 21.02
N PRO A 196 14.64 15.85 21.44
CA PRO A 196 15.95 16.02 20.82
C PRO A 196 16.74 14.71 20.83
N ILE A 197 17.31 14.36 19.69
CA ILE A 197 18.32 13.32 19.54
C ILE A 197 19.60 13.96 19.02
N SER A 198 20.76 13.39 19.33
CA SER A 198 22.08 13.96 19.00
C SER A 198 22.45 13.90 17.51
N THR A 199 21.48 13.88 16.60
CA THR A 199 21.71 13.70 15.15
C THR A 199 21.60 15.00 14.37
N THR A 200 22.36 15.08 13.28
CA THR A 200 22.21 16.07 12.21
C THR A 200 21.25 15.62 11.11
N SER A 201 20.88 14.33 11.07
CA SER A 201 19.97 13.76 10.08
C SER A 201 18.52 14.12 10.37
N GLU A 202 17.79 14.56 9.34
CA GLU A 202 16.35 14.77 9.47
C GLU A 202 15.63 13.43 9.74
N LEU A 203 14.80 13.41 10.78
CA LEU A 203 13.85 12.33 11.01
C LEU A 203 12.66 12.46 10.05
N TRP A 204 11.71 11.51 10.12
CA TRP A 204 10.45 11.62 9.38
C TRP A 204 9.70 12.90 9.77
N SER A 205 8.91 13.45 8.84
CA SER A 205 7.85 14.37 9.24
C SER A 205 6.93 13.70 10.26
N GLN A 206 6.30 14.48 11.12
CA GLN A 206 5.44 13.96 12.19
C GLN A 206 4.28 13.15 11.63
N ASP A 207 3.64 13.65 10.57
CA ASP A 207 2.58 12.92 9.85
C ASP A 207 3.08 11.58 9.33
N ARG A 208 4.27 11.54 8.74
CA ARG A 208 4.83 10.31 8.19
C ARG A 208 5.15 9.31 9.30
N PHE A 209 5.71 9.77 10.41
CA PHE A 209 5.99 8.93 11.56
C PHE A 209 4.70 8.32 12.13
N LEU A 210 3.66 9.13 12.32
CA LEU A 210 2.35 8.66 12.77
C LEU A 210 1.73 7.66 11.78
N GLU A 211 1.83 7.90 10.47
CA GLU A 211 1.39 6.93 9.46
C GLU A 211 2.11 5.58 9.56
N LEU A 212 3.42 5.61 9.78
CA LEU A 212 4.24 4.41 9.90
C LEU A 212 3.84 3.60 11.12
N ILE A 213 3.90 4.18 12.32
CA ILE A 213 3.61 3.45 13.56
C ILE A 213 2.16 2.92 13.58
N MET A 214 1.20 3.69 13.05
CA MET A 214 -0.19 3.27 12.97
C MET A 214 -0.40 2.15 11.95
N GLY A 215 0.42 2.08 10.91
CA GLY A 215 0.37 1.03 9.91
C GLY A 215 1.02 -0.29 10.34
N GLU A 216 1.92 -0.28 11.32
CA GLU A 216 2.69 -1.45 11.73
C GLU A 216 1.94 -2.36 12.70
N ILE A 217 1.18 -1.82 13.66
CA ILE A 217 0.40 -2.65 14.60
C ILE A 217 -0.55 -3.62 13.88
N PRO A 218 -1.39 -3.21 12.90
CA PRO A 218 -2.24 -4.15 12.16
C PRO A 218 -1.47 -5.23 11.40
N ARG A 219 -0.23 -4.93 10.96
CA ARG A 219 0.63 -5.92 10.28
C ARG A 219 1.18 -6.93 11.28
N LEU A 220 1.51 -6.51 12.50
CA LEU A 220 2.07 -7.37 13.53
C LEU A 220 1.03 -8.30 14.18
N ARG A 221 -0.25 -7.93 14.17
CA ARG A 221 -1.33 -8.75 14.74
C ARG A 221 -1.32 -10.17 14.16
N ASP A 222 -1.39 -11.18 15.02
CA ASP A 222 -1.54 -12.56 14.59
C ASP A 222 -3.03 -12.94 14.50
N ASP A 223 -3.70 -12.33 13.54
CA ASP A 223 -5.08 -12.61 13.15
C ASP A 223 -5.20 -12.83 11.65
N LYS A 224 -6.42 -12.95 11.13
CA LYS A 224 -6.69 -13.24 9.72
C LYS A 224 -6.21 -12.15 8.74
N ASP A 225 -6.00 -10.92 9.20
CA ASP A 225 -5.66 -9.76 8.38
C ASP A 225 -4.17 -9.37 8.53
N GLY A 226 -3.54 -9.72 9.65
CA GLY A 226 -2.12 -9.45 9.92
C GLY A 226 -1.13 -10.45 9.33
N TYR A 227 0.16 -10.23 9.58
CA TYR A 227 1.26 -10.92 8.89
C TYR A 227 1.71 -12.20 9.60
N GLY A 228 1.24 -12.46 10.83
CA GLY A 228 1.56 -13.65 11.59
C GLY A 228 0.98 -14.96 10.99
N PRO A 229 1.27 -16.11 11.62
CA PRO A 229 0.83 -17.44 11.17
C PRO A 229 -0.68 -17.60 10.95
N ARG A 230 -1.53 -16.87 11.68
CA ARG A 230 -2.99 -16.92 11.57
C ARG A 230 -3.55 -16.07 10.42
N GLY A 231 -2.70 -15.26 9.79
CA GLY A 231 -3.04 -14.40 8.67
C GLY A 231 -2.22 -14.73 7.43
N ARG A 232 -1.28 -13.86 7.09
CA ARG A 232 -0.47 -13.99 5.86
C ARG A 232 0.72 -14.92 5.98
N GLY A 233 1.15 -15.26 7.20
CA GLY A 233 2.30 -16.15 7.45
C GLY A 233 3.64 -15.59 6.97
N PHE A 234 3.78 -14.26 6.89
CA PHE A 234 4.98 -13.58 6.44
C PHE A 234 6.02 -13.39 7.55
N ILE A 235 5.60 -13.38 8.82
CA ILE A 235 6.46 -13.22 9.99
C ILE A 235 6.16 -14.30 11.03
N SER A 236 7.07 -14.46 12.02
CA SER A 236 6.80 -15.22 13.25
C SER A 236 5.63 -14.60 14.02
N HIS A 237 5.07 -15.36 14.97
CA HIS A 237 4.07 -14.82 15.90
C HIS A 237 4.68 -13.67 16.72
N VAL A 238 3.91 -12.60 16.92
CA VAL A 238 4.28 -11.47 17.77
C VAL A 238 3.19 -11.25 18.80
N ASP A 239 3.56 -11.33 20.08
CA ASP A 239 2.69 -10.97 21.20
C ASP A 239 2.61 -9.44 21.30
N ILE A 240 1.45 -8.87 20.99
CA ILE A 240 1.21 -7.42 21.17
C ILE A 240 0.59 -7.18 22.55
N PRO A 241 1.24 -6.41 23.43
CA PRO A 241 0.71 -6.09 24.74
C PRO A 241 -0.66 -5.38 24.68
N VAL A 242 -1.52 -5.65 25.66
CA VAL A 242 -2.89 -5.12 25.72
C VAL A 242 -2.92 -3.59 25.80
N ASP A 243 -1.96 -2.99 26.50
CA ASP A 243 -1.81 -1.54 26.63
C ASP A 243 -1.36 -0.89 25.31
N VAL A 244 -0.49 -1.55 24.54
CA VAL A 244 -0.10 -1.13 23.18
C VAL A 244 -1.31 -1.17 22.23
N GLU A 245 -2.11 -2.25 22.25
CA GLU A 245 -3.34 -2.34 21.46
C GLU A 245 -4.36 -1.26 21.84
N ALA A 246 -4.50 -0.99 23.14
CA ALA A 246 -5.39 0.04 23.64
C ALA A 246 -4.91 1.45 23.24
N ALA A 247 -3.60 1.72 23.29
CA ALA A 247 -3.01 2.97 22.83
C ALA A 247 -3.22 3.17 21.33
N TRP A 248 -2.92 2.16 20.52
CA TRP A 248 -3.16 2.20 19.07
C TRP A 248 -4.64 2.47 18.75
N SER A 249 -5.57 1.81 19.45
CA SER A 249 -7.01 2.00 19.25
C SER A 249 -7.45 3.44 19.56
N ARG A 250 -6.90 4.07 20.62
CA ARG A 250 -7.15 5.48 20.93
C ARG A 250 -6.62 6.42 19.85
N LEU A 251 -5.42 6.15 19.35
CA LEU A 251 -4.81 6.93 18.27
C LEU A 251 -5.59 6.81 16.95
N GLU A 252 -6.14 5.63 16.65
CA GLU A 252 -6.97 5.42 15.46
C GLU A 252 -8.25 6.27 15.50
N VAL A 253 -8.89 6.38 16.67
CA VAL A 253 -10.05 7.26 16.85
C VAL A 253 -9.69 8.73 16.64
N VAL A 254 -8.56 9.20 17.19
CA VAL A 254 -8.08 10.58 17.00
C VAL A 254 -7.84 10.87 15.51
N LYS A 255 -7.19 9.96 14.79
CA LYS A 255 -6.96 10.06 13.35
C LYS A 255 -8.27 10.14 12.55
N ASN A 256 -9.25 9.31 12.88
CA ASN A 256 -10.52 9.21 12.15
C ASN A 256 -11.50 10.35 12.46
N THR A 257 -11.41 10.95 13.66
CA THR A 257 -12.27 12.07 14.06
C THR A 257 -11.79 13.42 13.52
N GLY A 258 -10.65 13.47 12.82
CA GLY A 258 -10.12 14.70 12.22
C GLY A 258 -9.73 15.75 13.25
N VAL A 259 -9.54 15.35 14.52
CA VAL A 259 -8.97 16.22 15.54
C VAL A 259 -7.49 16.38 15.19
N SER A 260 -7.18 17.41 14.41
CA SER A 260 -5.81 17.79 14.10
C SER A 260 -5.01 17.91 15.39
N LEU A 261 -3.90 17.19 15.48
CA LEU A 261 -2.94 17.34 16.58
C LEU A 261 -2.29 18.72 16.59
N ASP A 262 -2.36 19.44 15.46
CA ASP A 262 -2.05 20.86 15.32
C ASP A 262 -3.31 21.72 15.48
N GLN A 263 -3.68 22.05 16.71
CA GLN A 263 -4.49 23.25 16.95
C GLN A 263 -3.69 24.22 17.81
N ASN A 264 -2.73 24.90 17.17
CA ASN A 264 -2.35 26.30 17.42
C ASN A 264 -1.11 26.64 16.59
N SER A 265 -1.30 27.04 15.34
CA SER A 265 -0.27 27.79 14.59
C SER A 265 -0.85 29.17 14.25
N PRO A 266 -0.26 30.28 14.74
CA PRO A 266 -0.68 31.60 14.30
C PRO A 266 -0.14 31.82 12.88
N HIS A 267 -1.04 31.78 11.89
CA HIS A 267 -0.72 32.23 10.54
C HIS A 267 -0.24 33.69 10.56
N VAL A 268 1.07 33.89 10.35
CA VAL A 268 1.64 35.18 9.94
C VAL A 268 1.66 35.19 8.42
N PRO A 269 0.91 36.08 7.73
CA PRO A 269 0.99 36.20 6.29
C PRO A 269 2.20 37.06 5.91
N THR A 270 3.28 36.42 5.47
CA THR A 270 4.42 37.12 4.89
C THR A 270 4.38 37.02 3.37
N SER A 271 3.78 38.02 2.70
CA SER A 271 4.42 38.64 1.52
C SER A 271 3.72 39.97 1.20
N ILE A 272 4.37 41.06 1.61
CA ILE A 272 4.12 42.40 1.06
C ILE A 272 5.06 42.54 -0.13
N ASN A 273 4.46 42.62 -1.33
CA ASN A 273 5.15 43.06 -2.53
C ASN A 273 5.53 44.54 -2.38
N SER A 274 6.84 44.80 -2.37
CA SER A 274 7.39 46.14 -2.51
C SER A 274 7.15 46.67 -3.92
N ARG A 275 6.35 47.73 -4.06
CA ARG A 275 6.54 48.81 -5.05
C ARG A 275 5.52 49.92 -4.79
N LEU A 276 5.98 51.02 -4.21
CA LEU A 276 5.24 52.26 -4.03
C LEU A 276 6.11 53.41 -4.53
N VAL A 277 5.80 53.96 -5.71
CA VAL A 277 5.95 55.38 -6.12
C VAL A 277 5.16 55.48 -7.44
N GLY A 278 4.20 56.37 -7.68
CA GLY A 278 3.60 57.46 -6.93
C GLY A 278 2.56 58.19 -7.80
N ALA A 279 1.95 59.21 -7.19
CA ALA A 279 1.31 60.39 -7.80
C ALA A 279 -0.06 60.30 -8.52
N LEU A 280 -1.05 60.86 -7.80
CA LEU A 280 -1.96 61.96 -8.23
C LEU A 280 -3.14 61.71 -9.23
N ARG A 281 -4.34 61.68 -8.62
CA ARG A 281 -5.58 62.45 -8.92
C ARG A 281 -6.45 62.10 -10.16
N PRO A 282 -7.77 62.46 -10.11
CA PRO A 282 -8.89 61.66 -10.63
C PRO A 282 -9.58 62.25 -11.89
N LEU A 283 -10.55 61.55 -12.50
CA LEU A 283 -11.86 62.09 -12.97
C LEU A 283 -12.68 61.11 -13.88
N LYS A 284 -13.99 61.04 -13.56
CA LYS A 284 -15.21 60.93 -14.40
C LYS A 284 -15.41 59.80 -15.46
N ARG A 285 -16.42 58.97 -15.14
CA ARG A 285 -17.73 58.79 -15.84
C ARG A 285 -17.74 58.91 -17.38
N ASN A 286 -18.10 57.82 -18.08
CA ASN A 286 -19.29 57.83 -18.93
C ASN A 286 -19.81 56.43 -19.31
N ARG A 287 -21.13 56.39 -19.43
CA ARG A 287 -22.05 55.28 -19.68
C ARG A 287 -22.53 55.39 -21.12
N ILE A 288 -22.49 54.34 -21.92
CA ILE A 288 -23.44 54.15 -23.04
C ILE A 288 -23.80 52.66 -23.13
N SER A 289 -25.10 52.41 -23.06
CA SER A 289 -25.81 51.15 -23.28
C SER A 289 -26.36 51.16 -24.70
N LEU A 290 -26.55 50.01 -25.36
CA LEU A 290 -27.57 49.80 -26.41
C LEU A 290 -27.89 48.29 -26.58
N GLN A 291 -29.16 48.02 -26.91
CA GLN A 291 -29.94 46.79 -26.73
C GLN A 291 -29.81 45.71 -27.85
N THR A 292 -30.26 44.50 -27.48
CA THR A 292 -30.68 43.28 -28.25
C THR A 292 -31.84 43.53 -29.26
N PRO A 293 -32.51 42.55 -29.95
CA PRO A 293 -32.37 41.07 -30.11
C PRO A 293 -32.60 40.52 -31.57
N ASN A 294 -32.48 39.19 -31.82
CA ASN A 294 -33.48 38.32 -32.49
C ASN A 294 -32.93 36.98 -33.07
N GLN A 295 -33.66 35.89 -32.80
CA GLN A 295 -33.77 34.60 -33.55
C GLN A 295 -35.01 34.68 -34.50
N PRO A 296 -35.54 33.66 -35.27
CA PRO A 296 -35.37 32.17 -35.21
C PRO A 296 -35.51 31.34 -36.55
N HIS A 297 -35.54 29.98 -36.44
CA HIS A 297 -36.23 28.93 -37.28
C HIS A 297 -35.66 28.52 -38.68
N THR A 298 -35.79 27.31 -39.29
CA THR A 298 -36.32 25.94 -38.99
C THR A 298 -36.06 24.97 -40.21
N MET A 299 -35.79 23.68 -39.93
CA MET A 299 -36.01 22.36 -40.63
C MET A 299 -35.82 22.03 -42.16
N ALA A 300 -35.55 20.72 -42.36
CA ALA A 300 -35.31 19.87 -43.56
C ALA A 300 -36.52 19.70 -44.53
N PRO A 301 -36.46 18.92 -45.66
CA PRO A 301 -36.46 17.43 -45.65
C PRO A 301 -35.79 16.70 -46.86
N TYR A 302 -36.08 15.39 -46.92
CA TYR A 302 -35.57 14.15 -47.55
C TYR A 302 -35.76 13.90 -49.09
N TYR A 303 -35.26 12.71 -49.52
CA TYR A 303 -35.47 11.90 -50.75
C TYR A 303 -34.43 12.09 -51.89
N ASP A 304 -33.95 11.10 -52.67
CA ASP A 304 -34.30 9.69 -52.90
C ASP A 304 -33.14 8.93 -53.63
N THR A 305 -33.14 7.59 -53.56
CA THR A 305 -32.31 6.60 -54.32
C THR A 305 -32.70 6.51 -55.83
N PRO A 306 -31.94 5.90 -56.80
CA PRO A 306 -31.69 4.43 -56.91
C PRO A 306 -30.40 3.93 -57.62
N ASN A 307 -30.15 2.61 -57.47
CA ASN A 307 -29.21 1.70 -58.18
C ASN A 307 -29.71 1.41 -59.64
N PRO A 308 -29.13 0.55 -60.55
CA PRO A 308 -28.12 -0.52 -60.42
C PRO A 308 -27.12 -0.68 -61.62
N HIS A 309 -26.23 -1.70 -61.60
CA HIS A 309 -25.98 -2.70 -62.69
C HIS A 309 -24.67 -3.51 -62.54
N LEU A 310 -24.72 -4.77 -63.00
CA LEU A 310 -23.70 -5.84 -63.09
C LEU A 310 -23.63 -6.27 -64.59
N PRO A 311 -22.56 -6.93 -65.12
CA PRO A 311 -22.61 -8.41 -65.29
C PRO A 311 -21.26 -9.22 -65.39
N HIS A 312 -21.36 -10.54 -65.13
CA HIS A 312 -20.79 -11.79 -65.76
C HIS A 312 -19.29 -11.94 -66.23
N LEU A 313 -18.62 -13.11 -66.38
CA LEU A 313 -18.66 -14.54 -65.96
C LEU A 313 -17.57 -15.33 -66.78
N HIS A 314 -16.68 -16.18 -66.20
CA HIS A 314 -16.29 -17.53 -66.72
C HIS A 314 -15.21 -18.31 -65.91
N ASN A 315 -15.45 -19.64 -65.88
CA ASN A 315 -14.76 -20.83 -65.33
C ASN A 315 -13.34 -21.08 -65.93
N ASN A 316 -12.44 -22.01 -65.53
CA ASN A 316 -12.37 -23.26 -64.74
C ASN A 316 -10.87 -23.51 -64.40
N THR A 317 -10.53 -24.36 -63.40
CA THR A 317 -9.76 -25.64 -63.53
C THR A 317 -9.35 -26.18 -62.14
N THR A 318 -9.71 -27.44 -61.89
CA THR A 318 -9.37 -28.34 -60.79
C THR A 318 -7.88 -28.69 -60.68
N ASN A 319 -7.35 -28.82 -59.45
CA ASN A 319 -6.43 -29.92 -59.10
C ASN A 319 -6.33 -30.09 -57.57
N THR A 320 -6.83 -31.24 -57.11
CA THR A 320 -6.78 -31.77 -55.75
C THR A 320 -5.52 -32.64 -55.63
N LEU A 321 -4.67 -32.39 -54.62
CA LEU A 321 -3.62 -33.32 -54.19
C LEU A 321 -3.71 -33.54 -52.67
N HIS A 322 -4.07 -34.78 -52.32
CA HIS A 322 -3.91 -35.40 -51.02
C HIS A 322 -2.43 -35.55 -50.67
N ILE A 323 -1.99 -35.13 -49.48
CA ILE A 323 -0.84 -35.75 -48.76
C ILE A 323 -1.12 -35.83 -47.26
N ASN A 324 -0.78 -37.01 -46.72
CA ASN A 324 -1.05 -37.53 -45.38
C ASN A 324 -0.24 -36.90 -44.23
N ARG A 325 -0.86 -36.97 -43.04
CA ARG A 325 -0.31 -37.27 -41.71
C ARG A 325 1.22 -37.43 -41.58
N ALA A 326 1.81 -36.59 -40.72
CA ALA A 326 2.87 -36.99 -39.81
C ALA A 326 2.70 -36.29 -38.46
N ASN A 327 2.40 -37.09 -37.43
CA ASN A 327 2.41 -36.72 -36.02
C ASN A 327 3.82 -36.27 -35.61
N LYS A 328 3.97 -35.05 -35.09
CA LYS A 328 5.01 -34.73 -34.11
C LYS A 328 4.34 -34.28 -32.83
N ARG A 329 4.06 -35.27 -31.95
CA ARG A 329 3.78 -35.04 -30.54
C ARG A 329 5.06 -34.52 -29.90
N LEU A 330 5.03 -33.29 -29.36
CA LEU A 330 5.97 -32.88 -28.33
C LEU A 330 5.60 -33.59 -27.01
N PRO A 331 6.57 -33.99 -26.17
CA PRO A 331 6.28 -34.80 -24.98
C PRO A 331 5.56 -33.96 -23.92
N LEU A 332 4.41 -34.46 -23.47
CA LEU A 332 3.79 -34.04 -22.20
C LEU A 332 4.65 -34.58 -21.04
N PRO A 333 4.99 -33.78 -20.02
CA PRO A 333 5.61 -34.33 -18.82
C PRO A 333 4.61 -35.21 -18.08
N HIS A 334 5.11 -36.35 -17.61
CA HIS A 334 4.44 -37.32 -16.75
C HIS A 334 3.74 -36.62 -15.57
N VAL A 335 2.41 -36.71 -15.53
CA VAL A 335 1.65 -36.50 -14.29
C VAL A 335 1.89 -37.71 -13.42
N ASN A 336 2.75 -37.55 -12.42
CA ASN A 336 2.90 -38.54 -11.37
C ASN A 336 1.73 -38.34 -10.40
N ASN A 337 0.74 -39.24 -10.45
CA ASN A 337 -0.30 -39.33 -9.44
C ASN A 337 0.35 -39.85 -8.15
N GLN A 338 0.76 -38.94 -7.27
CA GLN A 338 0.95 -39.25 -5.86
C GLN A 338 -0.13 -38.55 -5.05
N THR A 339 -1.00 -39.37 -4.48
CA THR A 339 -1.96 -39.01 -3.44
C THR A 339 -1.19 -38.74 -2.14
N GLY A 340 -1.32 -37.53 -1.58
CA GLY A 340 -0.97 -37.27 -0.18
C GLY A 340 -0.37 -35.89 0.13
N LYS A 341 -1.12 -35.13 0.96
CA LYS A 341 -0.80 -33.85 1.63
C LYS A 341 -1.00 -32.58 0.78
N HIS A 342 -2.09 -31.87 1.07
CA HIS A 342 -2.26 -30.45 0.73
C HIS A 342 -1.08 -29.65 1.30
N ARG A 343 -0.16 -29.22 0.43
CA ARG A 343 0.86 -28.23 0.75
C ARG A 343 0.20 -26.85 0.65
N ALA A 344 0.40 -25.98 1.64
CA ALA A 344 0.05 -24.57 1.52
C ALA A 344 0.82 -23.97 0.32
N PRO A 345 0.21 -23.07 -0.46
CA PRO A 345 0.85 -22.52 -1.66
C PRO A 345 2.18 -21.86 -1.27
N SER A 346 3.27 -22.31 -1.91
CA SER A 346 4.60 -21.74 -1.71
C SER A 346 4.73 -20.42 -2.47
N PHE A 347 5.65 -19.55 -2.01
CA PHE A 347 5.94 -18.24 -2.59
C PHE A 347 6.25 -18.27 -4.11
N ASP A 348 6.67 -19.42 -4.63
CA ASP A 348 6.95 -19.63 -6.05
C ASP A 348 5.70 -19.73 -6.95
N ASP A 349 4.49 -19.88 -6.39
CA ASP A 349 3.25 -20.08 -7.16
C ASP A 349 2.58 -18.76 -7.60
N VAL A 350 3.24 -17.62 -7.42
CA VAL A 350 2.82 -16.36 -8.04
C VAL A 350 3.07 -16.48 -9.53
N TYR A 351 2.00 -16.47 -10.34
CA TYR A 351 2.03 -16.55 -11.80
C TYR A 351 3.08 -15.61 -12.43
N TYR A 352 4.29 -16.12 -12.64
CA TYR A 352 5.28 -15.54 -13.54
C TYR A 352 5.12 -16.23 -14.88
N SER A 353 4.87 -15.43 -15.93
CA SER A 353 4.99 -15.91 -17.30
C SER A 353 6.37 -16.58 -17.45
N PRO A 354 6.46 -17.86 -17.87
CA PRO A 354 7.74 -18.53 -18.09
C PRO A 354 8.61 -17.86 -19.16
N TYR A 355 8.08 -16.86 -19.86
CA TYR A 355 8.78 -16.04 -20.83
C TYR A 355 9.12 -14.68 -20.23
N GLN A 356 10.42 -14.36 -20.21
CA GLN A 356 10.88 -13.00 -19.92
C GLN A 356 10.38 -12.02 -21.00
N PRO A 357 9.90 -10.83 -20.63
CA PRO A 357 9.49 -9.82 -21.60
C PRO A 357 10.68 -9.41 -22.47
N LYS A 358 10.62 -9.63 -23.79
CA LYS A 358 11.66 -9.19 -24.75
C LYS A 358 11.85 -7.67 -24.79
N ARG A 359 10.98 -6.89 -24.15
CA ARG A 359 11.01 -5.43 -24.08
C ARG A 359 10.64 -5.01 -22.67
N GLN A 360 11.45 -4.13 -22.08
CA GLN A 360 11.20 -3.55 -20.77
C GLN A 360 9.91 -2.72 -20.80
N TRP A 361 9.10 -2.86 -19.76
CA TRP A 361 7.86 -2.12 -19.54
C TRP A 361 7.97 -1.36 -18.21
N PRO A 362 7.48 -0.11 -18.10
CA PRO A 362 6.86 0.71 -19.14
C PRO A 362 7.88 1.20 -20.20
N PRO A 363 7.47 1.35 -21.46
CA PRO A 363 8.33 1.95 -22.48
C PRO A 363 8.59 3.41 -22.13
N ASP A 364 9.79 3.90 -22.41
CA ASP A 364 10.12 5.32 -22.26
C ASP A 364 9.21 6.16 -23.16
N MET A 365 8.27 6.86 -22.54
CA MET A 365 7.25 7.63 -23.24
C MET A 365 7.88 8.83 -23.96
N SER A 366 8.99 9.37 -23.45
CA SER A 366 9.67 10.55 -24.04
C SER A 366 10.26 10.26 -25.42
N LYS A 367 10.60 9.00 -25.70
CA LYS A 367 11.21 8.54 -26.97
C LYS A 367 10.19 8.14 -28.04
N LEU A 368 8.90 8.26 -27.77
CA LEU A 368 7.82 7.79 -28.65
C LEU A 368 7.06 8.95 -29.29
N SER A 369 6.71 8.79 -30.57
CA SER A 369 5.78 9.68 -31.27
C SER A 369 4.45 9.84 -30.49
N PRO A 370 3.84 11.04 -30.47
CA PRO A 370 2.55 11.28 -29.81
C PRO A 370 1.44 10.29 -30.22
N LYS A 371 1.43 9.86 -31.50
CA LYS A 371 0.49 8.86 -32.02
C LYS A 371 0.70 7.47 -31.40
N HIS A 372 1.95 7.11 -31.11
CA HIS A 372 2.30 5.85 -30.45
C HIS A 372 2.05 5.88 -28.95
N GLN A 373 2.34 7.01 -28.28
CA GLN A 373 1.99 7.23 -26.87
C GLN A 373 0.48 7.05 -26.66
N PHE A 374 -0.35 7.70 -27.48
CA PHE A 374 -1.82 7.59 -27.39
C PHE A 374 -2.32 6.15 -27.60
N ARG A 375 -1.70 5.40 -28.52
CA ARG A 375 -2.05 3.99 -28.76
C ARG A 375 -1.72 3.11 -27.55
N LEU A 376 -0.58 3.35 -26.90
CA LEU A 376 -0.16 2.62 -25.70
C LEU A 376 -1.05 2.96 -24.52
N GLU A 377 -1.36 4.24 -24.33
CA GLU A 377 -2.29 4.72 -23.31
C GLU A 377 -3.66 4.06 -23.47
N ARG A 378 -4.24 4.05 -24.68
CA ARG A 378 -5.52 3.39 -24.95
C ARG A 378 -5.45 1.88 -24.67
N LYS A 379 -4.34 1.22 -25.00
CA LYS A 379 -4.12 -0.21 -24.73
C LYS A 379 -3.99 -0.48 -23.23
N TYR A 380 -3.29 0.39 -22.49
CA TYR A 380 -3.13 0.32 -21.05
C TYR A 380 -4.46 0.52 -20.34
N ARG A 381 -5.19 1.61 -20.64
CA ARG A 381 -6.53 1.88 -20.07
C ARG A 381 -7.49 0.70 -20.26
N ARG A 382 -7.49 0.07 -21.45
CA ARG A 382 -8.29 -1.14 -21.72
C ARG A 382 -7.89 -2.34 -20.85
N ARG A 383 -6.59 -2.59 -20.71
CA ARG A 383 -6.07 -3.71 -19.90
C ARG A 383 -6.28 -3.47 -18.40
N ALA A 384 -6.10 -2.25 -17.93
CA ALA A 384 -6.39 -1.85 -16.56
C ALA A 384 -7.88 -2.03 -16.26
N ALA A 385 -8.77 -1.54 -17.13
CA ALA A 385 -10.21 -1.73 -16.99
C ALA A 385 -10.59 -3.22 -16.91
N LEU A 386 -9.96 -4.10 -17.70
CA LEU A 386 -10.18 -5.55 -17.62
C LEU A 386 -9.60 -6.20 -16.35
N LYS A 387 -8.40 -5.80 -15.91
CA LYS A 387 -7.76 -6.32 -14.68
C LYS A 387 -8.57 -5.97 -13.44
N TYR A 388 -9.07 -4.74 -13.39
CA TYR A 388 -9.86 -4.22 -12.27
C TYR A 388 -11.37 -4.44 -12.42
N ALA A 389 -11.84 -4.99 -13.54
CA ALA A 389 -13.22 -5.40 -13.68
C ALA A 389 -13.56 -6.47 -12.62
N ARG A 390 -14.58 -6.19 -11.82
CA ARG A 390 -15.14 -7.13 -10.83
C ARG A 390 -16.65 -7.25 -11.07
N PRO A 391 -17.08 -7.96 -12.13
CA PRO A 391 -18.47 -7.95 -12.57
C PRO A 391 -19.43 -8.56 -11.54
N LYS A 392 -18.99 -9.59 -10.78
CA LYS A 392 -19.80 -10.19 -9.71
C LYS A 392 -19.99 -9.24 -8.53
N PHE A 393 -18.91 -8.57 -8.12
CA PHE A 393 -18.95 -7.58 -7.03
C PHE A 393 -19.82 -6.39 -7.40
N MET A 394 -19.68 -5.84 -8.62
CA MET A 394 -20.54 -4.76 -9.10
C MET A 394 -22.02 -5.15 -9.11
N LYS A 395 -22.36 -6.35 -9.59
CA LYS A 395 -23.76 -6.85 -9.52
C LYS A 395 -24.26 -6.99 -8.08
N ALA A 396 -23.42 -7.46 -7.16
CA ALA A 396 -23.78 -7.58 -5.75
C ALA A 396 -24.00 -6.22 -5.08
N VAL A 397 -23.14 -5.23 -5.35
CA VAL A 397 -23.29 -3.87 -4.85
C VAL A 397 -24.53 -3.21 -5.43
N THR A 398 -24.78 -3.35 -6.73
CA THR A 398 -26.00 -2.83 -7.37
C THR A 398 -27.25 -3.47 -6.78
N LEU A 399 -27.26 -4.80 -6.57
CA LEU A 399 -28.37 -5.48 -5.91
C LEU A 399 -28.58 -4.95 -4.48
N GLY A 400 -27.51 -4.79 -3.70
CA GLY A 400 -27.58 -4.22 -2.36
C GLY A 400 -28.12 -2.79 -2.35
N GLN A 401 -27.71 -1.95 -3.30
CA GLN A 401 -28.24 -0.60 -3.48
C GLN A 401 -29.76 -0.62 -3.73
N TRP A 402 -30.25 -1.50 -4.60
CA TRP A 402 -31.70 -1.65 -4.85
C TRP A 402 -32.46 -2.16 -3.63
N VAL A 403 -31.87 -3.06 -2.84
CA VAL A 403 -32.47 -3.53 -1.58
C VAL A 403 -32.59 -2.38 -0.58
N VAL A 404 -31.55 -1.55 -0.44
CA VAL A 404 -31.57 -0.38 0.46
C VAL A 404 -32.59 0.66 0.00
N ILE A 405 -32.62 0.99 -1.29
CA ILE A 405 -33.61 1.92 -1.85
C ILE A 405 -35.03 1.39 -1.61
N GLY A 406 -35.27 0.10 -1.91
CA GLY A 406 -36.56 -0.54 -1.67
C GLY A 406 -36.96 -0.52 -0.20
N PHE A 407 -36.03 -0.82 0.72
CA PHE A 407 -36.27 -0.76 2.15
C PHE A 407 -36.67 0.64 2.62
N VAL A 408 -35.96 1.68 2.18
CA VAL A 408 -36.28 3.08 2.55
C VAL A 408 -37.66 3.48 2.04
N VAL A 409 -38.02 3.11 0.80
CA VAL A 409 -39.36 3.39 0.24
C VAL A 409 -40.45 2.65 1.01
N ILE A 410 -40.26 1.35 1.29
CA ILE A 410 -41.21 0.54 2.06
C ILE A 410 -41.38 1.12 3.47
N TYR A 411 -40.29 1.48 4.13
CA TYR A 411 -40.32 2.08 5.46
C TYR A 411 -41.06 3.43 5.45
N ALA A 412 -40.78 4.29 4.47
CA ALA A 412 -41.43 5.59 4.32
C ALA A 412 -42.95 5.49 4.10
N VAL A 413 -43.40 4.45 3.39
CA VAL A 413 -44.83 4.24 3.08
C VAL A 413 -45.58 3.52 4.20
N LEU A 414 -44.97 2.50 4.82
CA LEU A 414 -45.68 1.60 5.75
C LEU A 414 -45.42 1.87 7.24
N PHE A 415 -44.29 2.48 7.60
CA PHE A 415 -43.86 2.55 9.01
C PHE A 415 -43.51 3.96 9.48
N MET A 416 -43.15 4.88 8.58
CA MET A 416 -42.83 6.25 8.93
C MET A 416 -44.09 7.01 9.34
N GLU A 417 -44.10 7.52 10.56
CA GLU A 417 -45.18 8.36 11.09
C GLU A 417 -44.90 9.83 10.73
N TRP A 418 -45.75 10.40 9.89
CA TRP A 418 -45.68 11.81 9.51
C TRP A 418 -46.58 12.63 10.44
N GLN A 419 -46.08 13.76 10.95
CA GLN A 419 -46.76 14.60 11.97
C GLN A 419 -47.95 15.43 11.40
N THR A 420 -48.65 14.95 10.37
CA THR A 420 -49.78 15.64 9.74
C THR A 420 -51.02 14.73 9.74
N GLU A 421 -52.19 15.29 10.08
CA GLU A 421 -53.45 14.55 10.32
C GLU A 421 -53.98 13.74 9.12
N ASN A 422 -53.52 14.03 7.89
CA ASN A 422 -53.84 13.24 6.69
C ASN A 422 -52.54 12.77 6.02
N THR A 423 -52.08 11.57 6.40
CA THR A 423 -50.89 10.97 5.79
C THR A 423 -51.22 10.42 4.39
N PRO A 424 -50.45 10.76 3.34
CA PRO A 424 -50.80 10.48 1.94
C PRO A 424 -50.87 8.97 1.58
N PHE A 425 -50.36 8.10 2.45
CA PHE A 425 -50.29 6.65 2.21
C PHE A 425 -51.09 5.82 3.22
N HIS A 426 -51.95 6.45 4.04
CA HIS A 426 -52.70 5.77 5.10
C HIS A 426 -53.51 4.57 4.60
N GLY A 427 -54.30 4.75 3.53
CA GLY A 427 -55.13 3.68 2.98
C GLY A 427 -54.33 2.50 2.39
N ILE A 428 -53.11 2.74 1.93
CA ILE A 428 -52.19 1.68 1.44
C ILE A 428 -51.65 0.88 2.63
N ARG A 429 -51.30 1.55 3.74
CA ARG A 429 -50.81 0.92 4.96
C ARG A 429 -51.87 0.01 5.58
N GLU A 430 -53.10 0.48 5.73
CA GLU A 430 -54.21 -0.32 6.29
C GLU A 430 -54.51 -1.55 5.44
N SER A 431 -54.69 -1.37 4.13
CA SER A 431 -54.97 -2.49 3.21
C SER A 431 -53.87 -3.57 3.24
N PHE A 432 -52.61 -3.16 3.37
CA PHE A 432 -51.47 -4.07 3.45
C PHE A 432 -51.45 -4.88 4.75
N PHE A 433 -51.63 -4.21 5.91
CA PHE A 433 -51.63 -4.89 7.21
C PHE A 433 -52.88 -5.74 7.44
N ASP A 434 -54.04 -5.34 6.91
CA ASP A 434 -55.26 -6.14 6.98
C ASP A 434 -55.17 -7.39 6.08
N GLY A 435 -54.57 -7.27 4.90
CA GLY A 435 -54.24 -8.42 4.04
C GLY A 435 -53.25 -9.38 4.70
N LEU A 436 -52.20 -8.86 5.34
CA LEU A 436 -51.25 -9.67 6.13
C LEU A 436 -51.94 -10.38 7.30
N LYS A 437 -52.79 -9.69 8.06
CA LYS A 437 -53.57 -10.30 9.14
C LYS A 437 -54.51 -11.38 8.60
N ALA A 438 -55.15 -11.18 7.44
CA ALA A 438 -56.03 -12.17 6.84
C ALA A 438 -55.29 -13.44 6.38
N ILE A 439 -54.04 -13.32 5.91
CA ILE A 439 -53.21 -14.45 5.47
C ILE A 439 -52.61 -15.22 6.65
N PHE A 440 -52.28 -14.53 7.75
CA PHE A 440 -51.68 -15.15 8.95
C PHE A 440 -52.68 -15.50 10.05
N SER A 441 -53.96 -15.18 9.88
CA SER A 441 -55.03 -15.64 10.78
C SER A 441 -55.48 -17.06 10.39
N ALA A 442 -55.55 -17.96 11.36
CA ALA A 442 -56.06 -19.32 11.15
C ALA A 442 -57.52 -19.28 10.65
N PRO A 443 -57.94 -20.21 9.77
CA PRO A 443 -59.34 -20.29 9.38
C PRO A 443 -60.22 -20.53 10.62
N PRO A 444 -61.41 -19.92 10.70
CA PRO A 444 -62.28 -20.10 11.86
C PRO A 444 -62.65 -21.57 12.03
N ALA A 445 -62.69 -22.03 13.29
CA ALA A 445 -63.05 -23.40 13.63
C ALA A 445 -64.45 -23.73 13.08
N PRO A 446 -64.67 -24.94 12.52
CA PRO A 446 -65.97 -25.30 11.97
C PRO A 446 -67.05 -25.25 13.07
N GLU A 447 -68.17 -24.60 12.78
CA GLU A 447 -69.29 -24.45 13.70
C GLU A 447 -69.81 -25.82 14.18
N PRO A 448 -70.18 -25.95 15.46
CA PRO A 448 -70.76 -27.19 15.97
C PRO A 448 -72.12 -27.42 15.30
N LYS A 449 -72.27 -28.58 14.66
CA LYS A 449 -73.56 -29.07 14.14
C LYS A 449 -74.58 -29.04 15.27
N ARG A 450 -75.62 -28.21 15.12
CA ARG A 450 -76.84 -28.35 15.90
C ARG A 450 -77.50 -29.68 15.55
N ASP A 451 -77.42 -30.63 16.47
CA ASP A 451 -78.29 -31.80 16.45
C ASP A 451 -79.75 -31.33 16.61
N ARG A 452 -80.55 -31.48 15.55
CA ARG A 452 -82.00 -31.48 15.69
C ARG A 452 -82.40 -32.82 16.30
N LYS A 453 -82.82 -32.79 17.57
CA LYS A 453 -83.67 -33.82 18.16
C LYS A 453 -85.09 -33.69 17.58
N GLU A 454 -85.56 -34.82 17.07
CA GLU A 454 -86.93 -35.28 16.80
C GLU A 454 -87.81 -34.46 15.83
#